data_AF-A0A2P2JBN7-F1
#
_entry.id   AF-A0A2P2JBN7-F1
#
_cell.length_a   1.000
_cell.length_b   1.000
_cell.length_c   1.000
_cell.angle_alpha   90.00
_cell.angle_beta   90.00
_cell.angle_gamma   90.00
#
_symmetry.space_group_name_H-M   'P 1'
#
loop_
_entity.id
_entity.type
_entity.pdbx_description
1 polymer ?
#
loop_
_entity_poly.entity_id
_entity_poly.type
_entity_poly.pdbx_seq_one_letter_code
_entity_poly.pdbx_strand_id
1 'polypeptide(L)'
;MALHAPTARFQATNCSTPPPILAPTGNTVGLRAPSDRFALKSSFFSPSLHVLLAASTRRCQQPLASAAPKFSMRVATKQAYICRDCGYIYNERTPFEKLPDKYFCPVCGAPKRRFRPYAPAVAKNANETAVRKARKAQIQEDETIGSA
;
A
#
# COMPACT_ATOMS: atom_id res chain seq x y z
N MET A 1 -51.61 5.77 -3.95
CA MET A 1 -50.82 4.82 -4.76
C MET A 1 -50.55 5.46 -6.11
N ALA A 2 -49.41 6.12 -6.31
CA ALA A 2 -48.98 6.60 -7.62
C ALA A 2 -47.44 6.58 -7.66
N LEU A 3 -46.89 5.63 -8.42
CA LEU A 3 -45.46 5.42 -8.62
C LEU A 3 -45.06 6.16 -9.90
N HIS A 4 -44.05 7.03 -9.82
CA HIS A 4 -43.40 7.61 -11.00
C HIS A 4 -42.02 6.98 -11.17
N ALA A 5 -41.76 6.42 -12.35
CA ALA A 5 -40.47 5.87 -12.76
C ALA A 5 -39.73 6.86 -13.69
N PRO A 6 -38.43 7.11 -13.52
CA PRO A 6 -37.65 7.87 -14.49
C PRO A 6 -37.03 6.98 -15.57
N THR A 7 -37.40 7.24 -16.82
CA THR A 7 -36.77 6.73 -18.05
C THR A 7 -35.43 7.42 -18.29
N ALA A 8 -34.32 6.67 -18.28
CA ALA A 8 -33.02 7.15 -18.75
C ALA A 8 -32.87 6.88 -20.25
N ARG A 9 -32.81 7.95 -21.06
CA ARG A 9 -32.39 7.93 -22.47
C ARG A 9 -30.87 8.03 -22.54
N PHE A 10 -30.20 7.00 -23.06
CA PHE A 10 -28.80 7.10 -23.46
C PHE A 10 -28.72 7.53 -24.92
N GLN A 11 -28.00 8.64 -25.17
CA GLN A 11 -27.73 9.15 -26.51
C GLN A 11 -26.47 8.49 -27.08
N ALA A 12 -26.57 8.10 -28.34
CA ALA A 12 -25.48 7.65 -29.17
C ALA A 12 -24.65 8.83 -29.68
N THR A 13 -23.33 8.68 -29.70
CA THR A 13 -22.44 9.51 -30.51
C THR A 13 -21.67 8.62 -31.48
N ASN A 14 -21.85 8.91 -32.77
CA ASN A 14 -21.12 8.32 -33.89
C ASN A 14 -19.79 9.07 -34.10
N CYS A 15 -18.76 8.38 -34.61
CA CYS A 15 -17.76 8.96 -35.53
C CYS A 15 -17.14 7.87 -36.43
N SER A 16 -17.48 8.00 -37.71
CA SER A 16 -17.08 7.44 -39.03
C SER A 16 -15.57 7.26 -39.33
N THR A 17 -15.12 6.06 -39.76
CA THR A 17 -14.66 5.55 -41.12
C THR A 17 -13.20 5.89 -41.56
N PRO A 18 -12.53 5.23 -42.57
CA PRO A 18 -12.70 3.93 -43.30
C PRO A 18 -11.33 3.12 -43.47
N PRO A 19 -11.22 2.04 -44.30
CA PRO A 19 -10.14 1.01 -44.27
C PRO A 19 -9.06 1.13 -45.38
N PRO A 20 -8.09 0.17 -45.47
CA PRO A 20 -8.09 -0.74 -46.64
C PRO A 20 -7.72 -2.21 -46.31
N ILE A 21 -8.47 -3.20 -46.81
CA ILE A 21 -8.21 -4.07 -48.00
C ILE A 21 -6.88 -4.86 -47.95
N LEU A 22 -6.95 -6.18 -47.74
CA LEU A 22 -6.57 -7.24 -48.71
C LEU A 22 -6.80 -8.65 -48.09
N ALA A 23 -7.21 -9.56 -48.96
CA ALA A 23 -7.90 -10.83 -48.69
C ALA A 23 -6.95 -12.02 -48.41
N PRO A 24 -7.49 -13.23 -48.14
CA PRO A 24 -6.75 -14.42 -47.69
C PRO A 24 -6.27 -15.30 -48.86
N THR A 25 -5.43 -16.29 -48.53
CA THR A 25 -5.17 -17.61 -49.17
C THR A 25 -3.68 -17.87 -49.33
N GLY A 26 -3.24 -19.10 -49.00
CA GLY A 26 -1.83 -19.49 -49.13
C GLY A 26 -1.38 -20.57 -48.16
N ASN A 27 -2.12 -21.66 -48.11
CA ASN A 27 -1.72 -23.00 -47.71
C ASN A 27 -0.35 -23.43 -48.27
N THR A 28 0.68 -23.50 -47.43
CA THR A 28 1.85 -24.39 -47.62
C THR A 28 2.39 -24.88 -46.27
N VAL A 29 2.16 -26.17 -46.03
CA VAL A 29 3.10 -27.17 -45.47
C VAL A 29 4.27 -26.65 -44.63
N GLY A 30 4.30 -27.08 -43.35
CA GLY A 30 5.57 -27.33 -42.66
C GLY A 30 5.64 -26.84 -41.22
N LEU A 31 5.70 -27.81 -40.30
CA LEU A 31 6.25 -27.72 -38.94
C LEU A 31 5.38 -27.00 -37.88
N ARG A 32 4.52 -27.79 -37.23
CA ARG A 32 4.17 -27.53 -35.82
C ARG A 32 5.45 -27.42 -34.99
N ALA A 33 5.59 -26.35 -34.23
CA ALA A 33 6.43 -26.32 -33.04
C ALA A 33 5.53 -26.00 -31.84
N PRO A 34 5.27 -26.93 -30.92
CA PRO A 34 4.55 -26.64 -29.69
C PRO A 34 5.42 -25.83 -28.74
N SER A 35 4.80 -24.83 -28.13
CA SER A 35 5.30 -24.05 -27.02
C SER A 35 5.39 -24.93 -25.76
N ASP A 36 6.58 -25.42 -25.39
CA ASP A 36 6.83 -25.81 -23.99
C ASP A 36 8.34 -25.92 -23.69
N ARG A 37 8.88 -24.89 -23.03
CA ARG A 37 10.31 -24.83 -22.61
C ARG A 37 10.57 -25.42 -21.22
N PHE A 38 9.59 -26.12 -20.63
CA PHE A 38 9.70 -26.66 -19.27
C PHE A 38 9.48 -28.18 -19.17
N ALA A 39 9.61 -28.92 -20.27
CA ALA A 39 9.30 -30.36 -20.28
C ALA A 39 10.45 -31.32 -19.88
N LEU A 40 11.63 -30.85 -19.45
CA LEU A 40 12.75 -31.74 -19.10
C LEU A 40 13.50 -31.28 -17.84
N LYS A 41 12.87 -31.38 -16.67
CA LYS A 41 13.58 -31.46 -15.38
C LYS A 41 12.81 -32.39 -14.43
N SER A 42 12.97 -33.68 -14.65
CA SER A 42 12.54 -34.73 -13.74
C SER A 42 13.23 -34.57 -12.38
N SER A 43 12.43 -34.46 -11.32
CA SER A 43 12.86 -34.41 -9.93
C SER A 43 13.37 -35.78 -9.47
N PHE A 44 14.64 -36.07 -9.74
CA PHE A 44 15.38 -37.15 -9.07
C PHE A 44 16.33 -36.50 -8.06
N PHE A 45 15.82 -36.11 -6.90
CA PHE A 45 16.67 -35.69 -5.77
C PHE A 45 16.74 -36.83 -4.76
N SER A 46 17.83 -37.60 -4.85
CA SER A 46 18.29 -38.54 -3.84
C SER A 46 18.97 -37.75 -2.69
N PRO A 47 18.58 -37.93 -1.42
CA PRO A 47 18.95 -37.01 -0.33
C PRO A 47 20.19 -37.47 0.47
N SER A 48 21.28 -37.93 -0.16
CA SER A 48 22.39 -38.58 0.59
C SER A 48 23.83 -38.13 0.31
N LEU A 49 24.08 -36.94 -0.27
CA LEU A 49 25.47 -36.41 -0.34
C LEU A 49 25.53 -34.94 0.09
N HIS A 50 25.02 -34.66 1.29
CA HIS A 50 25.55 -33.57 2.11
C HIS A 50 26.76 -34.12 2.85
N VAL A 51 27.97 -33.69 2.45
CA VAL A 51 29.23 -33.63 3.23
C VAL A 51 30.37 -33.70 2.20
N LEU A 52 31.32 -32.75 2.32
CA LEU A 52 32.52 -32.53 1.49
C LEU A 52 32.37 -31.53 0.33
N LEU A 53 32.30 -30.23 0.65
CA LEU A 53 33.41 -29.30 0.31
C LEU A 53 33.12 -27.91 0.89
N ALA A 54 33.71 -27.64 2.06
CA ALA A 54 34.01 -26.27 2.46
C ALA A 54 35.42 -25.95 1.96
N ALA A 55 35.55 -25.01 1.02
CA ALA A 55 36.59 -23.96 1.04
C ALA A 55 36.57 -23.11 -0.25
N SER A 56 36.20 -21.84 -0.07
CA SER A 56 36.84 -20.66 -0.65
C SER A 56 37.05 -20.56 -2.17
N THR A 57 36.23 -19.75 -2.86
CA THR A 57 36.64 -18.49 -3.53
C THR A 57 35.60 -18.06 -4.58
N ARG A 58 34.88 -16.97 -4.27
CA ARG A 58 34.60 -15.81 -5.16
C ARG A 58 33.55 -14.91 -4.49
N ARG A 59 34.08 -13.97 -3.71
CA ARG A 59 33.41 -12.73 -3.36
C ARG A 59 33.75 -11.69 -4.45
N CYS A 60 32.85 -10.71 -4.61
CA CYS A 60 32.82 -9.59 -5.56
C CYS A 60 32.31 -9.98 -6.96
N GLN A 61 31.19 -9.44 -7.45
CA GLN A 61 30.82 -8.02 -7.44
C GLN A 61 29.31 -7.83 -7.20
N GLN A 62 28.94 -7.29 -6.04
CA GLN A 62 27.74 -6.47 -5.93
C GLN A 62 28.17 -5.02 -6.16
N PRO A 63 27.41 -4.18 -6.89
CA PRO A 63 27.72 -2.76 -6.96
C PRO A 63 27.58 -2.19 -5.54
N LEU A 64 28.72 -1.89 -4.93
CA LEU A 64 28.84 -1.09 -3.73
C LEU A 64 28.52 0.37 -4.11
N ALA A 65 27.24 0.65 -4.35
CA ALA A 65 26.76 2.01 -4.20
C ALA A 65 26.84 2.31 -2.71
N SER A 66 27.92 2.97 -2.31
CA SER A 66 28.04 3.62 -1.01
C SER A 66 26.79 4.48 -0.81
N ALA A 67 25.80 3.94 -0.11
CA ALA A 67 24.66 4.69 0.34
C ALA A 67 25.20 5.62 1.42
N ALA A 68 25.71 6.77 0.99
CA ALA A 68 26.07 7.87 1.86
C ALA A 68 24.97 7.99 2.92
N PRO A 69 25.31 8.06 4.22
CA PRO A 69 24.32 8.24 5.26
C PRO A 69 23.57 9.53 4.93
N LYS A 70 22.37 9.39 4.38
CA LYS A 70 21.46 10.51 4.20
C LYS A 70 21.07 10.86 5.62
N PHE A 71 21.80 11.81 6.21
CA PHE A 71 21.38 12.49 7.42
C PHE A 71 20.09 13.23 7.07
N SER A 72 18.98 12.49 7.02
CA SER A 72 17.68 13.11 7.15
C SER A 72 17.69 13.65 8.56
N MET A 73 17.75 14.98 8.64
CA MET A 73 17.68 15.73 9.88
C MET A 73 16.32 15.40 10.51
N ARG A 74 16.27 14.32 11.29
CA ARG A 74 15.08 13.95 12.05
C ARG A 74 15.00 14.97 13.15
N VAL A 75 14.25 16.04 12.91
CA VAL A 75 13.78 16.95 13.97
C VAL A 75 13.31 16.03 15.09
N ALA A 76 13.97 16.10 16.25
CA ALA A 76 13.65 15.28 17.41
C ALA A 76 12.13 15.21 17.54
N THR A 77 11.57 14.02 17.32
CA THR A 77 10.13 13.87 17.16
C THR A 77 9.50 14.18 18.50
N LYS A 78 8.90 15.37 18.60
CA LYS A 78 8.03 15.72 19.72
C LYS A 78 6.96 14.64 19.83
N GLN A 79 6.64 14.25 21.05
CA GLN A 79 5.62 13.22 21.33
C GLN A 79 4.37 13.50 20.49
N ALA A 80 4.01 12.56 19.63
CA ALA A 80 2.78 12.66 18.84
C ALA A 80 1.59 12.32 19.73
N TYR A 81 0.44 12.91 19.44
CA TYR A 81 -0.80 12.64 20.18
C TYR A 81 -1.91 12.21 19.24
N ILE A 82 -2.65 11.17 19.60
CA ILE A 82 -3.75 10.61 18.84
C ILE A 82 -5.11 10.95 19.45
N CYS A 83 -6.07 11.38 18.63
CA CYS A 83 -7.47 11.52 19.04
C CYS A 83 -8.18 10.16 19.02
N ARG A 84 -8.75 9.71 20.14
CA ARG A 84 -9.46 8.41 20.22
C ARG A 84 -10.69 8.31 19.32
N ASP A 85 -11.39 9.43 19.09
CA ASP A 85 -12.71 9.39 18.43
C ASP A 85 -12.66 9.25 16.94
N CYS A 86 -11.57 9.75 16.36
CA CYS A 86 -11.43 9.89 14.94
C CYS A 86 -10.05 9.50 14.44
N GLY A 87 -9.07 9.21 15.29
CA GLY A 87 -7.73 8.79 14.86
C GLY A 87 -6.83 9.91 14.33
N TYR A 88 -7.08 11.19 14.65
CA TYR A 88 -6.15 12.29 14.29
C TYR A 88 -4.79 12.08 14.88
N ILE A 89 -3.70 12.41 14.17
CA ILE A 89 -2.40 12.57 14.81
C ILE A 89 -2.02 14.05 14.81
N TYR A 90 -1.80 14.55 16.02
CA TYR A 90 -1.17 15.83 16.29
C TYR A 90 0.36 15.66 16.30
N ASN A 91 1.04 16.33 15.37
CA ASN A 91 2.49 16.28 15.19
C ASN A 91 3.06 17.68 14.86
N GLU A 92 2.46 18.73 15.39
CA GLU A 92 2.89 20.11 15.15
C GLU A 92 4.17 20.48 15.90
N ARG A 93 4.71 21.67 15.58
CA ARG A 93 5.90 22.19 16.27
C ARG A 93 5.61 22.59 17.71
N THR A 94 4.40 23.00 18.04
CA THR A 94 4.00 23.30 19.41
C THR A 94 3.78 21.99 20.18
N PRO A 95 4.38 21.83 21.36
CA PRO A 95 4.12 20.65 22.19
C PRO A 95 2.67 20.66 22.67
N PHE A 96 2.04 19.48 22.70
CA PHE A 96 0.63 19.31 23.06
C PHE A 96 0.28 19.80 24.48
N GLU A 97 1.25 19.76 25.41
CA GLU A 97 1.07 20.23 26.79
C GLU A 97 0.84 21.74 26.86
N LYS A 98 1.50 22.51 25.99
CA LYS A 98 1.38 23.98 25.94
C LYS A 98 0.13 24.45 25.18
N LEU A 99 -0.61 23.53 24.56
CA LEU A 99 -1.84 23.87 23.87
C LEU A 99 -2.91 24.29 24.89
N PRO A 100 -3.73 25.31 24.61
CA PRO A 100 -4.82 25.68 25.51
C PRO A 100 -5.85 24.55 25.61
N ASP A 101 -6.57 24.47 26.72
CA ASP A 101 -7.60 23.44 26.93
C ASP A 101 -8.82 23.61 26.01
N LYS A 102 -8.96 24.80 25.40
CA LYS A 102 -9.94 25.07 24.33
C LYS A 102 -9.55 24.48 22.97
N TYR A 103 -8.46 23.71 22.89
CA TYR A 103 -8.11 23.02 21.66
C TYR A 103 -9.10 21.89 21.37
N PHE A 104 -9.62 21.90 20.14
CA PHE A 104 -10.52 20.88 19.61
C PHE A 104 -9.87 20.17 18.42
N CYS A 105 -10.15 18.87 18.28
CA CYS A 105 -9.70 18.11 17.14
C CYS A 105 -10.28 18.71 15.85
N PRO A 106 -9.45 19.04 14.83
CA PRO A 106 -9.91 19.71 13.61
C PRO A 106 -10.82 18.86 12.72
N VAL A 107 -10.94 17.56 13.01
CA VAL A 107 -11.75 16.64 12.18
C VAL A 107 -13.08 16.27 12.83
N CYS A 108 -13.12 16.13 14.17
CA CYS A 108 -14.33 15.67 14.87
C CYS A 108 -14.79 16.59 15.99
N GLY A 109 -14.07 17.68 16.29
CA GLY A 109 -14.43 18.59 17.38
C GLY A 109 -14.25 18.02 18.79
N ALA A 110 -13.51 16.92 18.95
CA ALA A 110 -13.25 16.34 20.26
C ALA A 110 -12.35 17.26 21.12
N PRO A 111 -12.63 17.40 22.43
CA PRO A 111 -11.80 18.21 23.33
C PRO A 111 -10.41 17.59 23.55
N LYS A 112 -9.42 18.42 23.91
CA LYS A 112 -8.03 18.05 24.22
C LYS A 112 -7.89 16.81 25.12
N ARG A 113 -8.78 16.64 26.11
CA ARG A 113 -8.80 15.49 27.05
C ARG A 113 -8.95 14.10 26.39
N ARG A 114 -9.50 14.03 25.17
CA ARG A 114 -9.71 12.77 24.43
C ARG A 114 -8.49 12.35 23.61
N PHE A 115 -7.43 13.16 23.62
CA PHE A 115 -6.16 12.78 23.01
C PHE A 115 -5.34 11.89 23.96
N ARG A 116 -4.52 11.02 23.36
CA ARG A 116 -3.59 10.12 24.05
C ARG A 116 -2.21 10.17 23.41
N PRO A 117 -1.14 9.90 24.16
CA PRO A 117 0.20 9.79 23.60
C PRO A 117 0.24 8.70 22.52
N TYR A 118 0.80 9.02 21.37
CA TYR A 118 1.00 8.13 20.24
C TYR A 118 2.50 7.89 20.06
N ALA A 119 2.95 6.68 20.39
CA ALA A 119 4.36 6.30 20.35
C ALA A 119 4.94 6.03 18.94
N PRO A 120 4.20 5.49 17.95
CA PRO A 120 4.83 5.08 16.71
C PRO A 120 5.13 6.27 15.78
N ALA A 121 6.10 6.07 14.89
CA ALA A 121 6.60 7.11 14.02
C ALA A 121 5.52 7.64 13.06
N VAL A 122 5.37 8.96 12.99
CA VAL A 122 4.38 9.63 12.15
C VAL A 122 4.92 9.75 10.72
N ALA A 123 4.29 9.05 9.78
CA ALA A 123 4.58 9.20 8.35
C ALA A 123 3.97 10.51 7.78
N LYS A 124 4.48 10.97 6.62
CA LYS A 124 4.04 12.23 5.99
C LYS A 124 2.52 12.28 5.68
N ASN A 125 1.88 11.13 5.48
CA ASN A 125 0.45 11.01 5.15
C ASN A 125 -0.38 10.45 6.33
N ALA A 126 0.10 10.57 7.56
CA ALA A 126 -0.55 9.95 8.73
C ALA A 126 -1.99 10.40 9.01
N ASN A 127 -2.40 11.55 8.45
CA ASN A 127 -3.70 12.17 8.62
C ASN A 127 -4.64 12.02 7.41
N GLU A 128 -4.25 11.26 6.39
CA GLU A 128 -5.10 10.97 5.23
C GLU A 128 -6.39 10.23 5.64
N THR A 129 -7.51 10.55 4.99
CA THR A 129 -8.84 10.05 5.37
C THR A 129 -8.93 8.52 5.42
N ALA A 130 -8.33 7.82 4.46
CA ALA A 130 -8.33 6.35 4.42
C ALA A 130 -7.52 5.76 5.59
N VAL A 131 -6.30 6.25 5.81
CA VAL A 131 -5.42 5.84 6.91
C VAL A 131 -6.08 6.08 8.27
N ARG A 132 -6.74 7.22 8.40
CA ARG A 132 -7.43 7.62 9.62
C ARG A 132 -8.61 6.71 9.93
N LYS A 133 -9.45 6.39 8.93
CA LYS A 133 -10.58 5.48 9.09
C LYS A 133 -10.12 4.07 9.48
N ALA A 134 -9.07 3.56 8.85
CA ALA A 134 -8.48 2.27 9.19
C ALA A 134 -7.97 2.27 10.65
N ARG A 135 -7.26 3.31 11.07
CA ARG A 135 -6.78 3.44 12.45
C ARG A 135 -7.92 3.55 13.46
N LYS A 136 -8.99 4.28 13.13
CA LYS A 136 -10.18 4.35 13.98
C LYS A 136 -10.81 2.97 14.19
N ALA A 137 -10.89 2.16 13.13
CA ALA A 137 -11.39 0.80 13.24
C ALA A 137 -10.52 -0.04 14.21
N GLN A 138 -9.20 0.04 14.10
CA GLN A 138 -8.28 -0.63 15.03
C GLN A 138 -8.47 -0.16 16.48
N ILE A 139 -8.54 1.15 16.72
CA ILE A 139 -8.79 1.69 18.07
C ILE A 139 -10.12 1.18 18.63
N GLN A 140 -11.16 1.09 17.79
CA GLN A 140 -12.46 0.59 18.20
C GLN A 140 -12.41 -0.90 18.55
N GLU A 141 -11.71 -1.71 17.76
CA GLU A 141 -11.49 -3.14 18.02
C GLU A 141 -10.74 -3.34 19.35
N ASP A 142 -9.63 -2.62 19.55
CA ASP A 142 -8.85 -2.67 20.80
C ASP A 142 -9.69 -2.28 22.03
N GLU A 143 -10.55 -1.26 21.89
CA GLU A 143 -11.49 -0.85 22.95
C GLU A 143 -12.56 -1.91 23.24
N THR A 144 -13.04 -2.64 22.23
CA THR A 144 -14.02 -3.72 22.43
C THR A 144 -13.41 -4.94 23.11
N ILE A 145 -12.15 -5.26 22.83
CA ILE A 145 -11.45 -6.40 23.42
C ILE A 145 -11.13 -6.13 24.90
N GLY A 146 -10.74 -4.90 25.24
CA GLY A 146 -10.40 -4.53 26.63
C GLY A 146 -11.60 -4.28 27.56
N SER A 147 -12.83 -4.45 27.07
CA SER A 147 -14.06 -4.26 27.85
C SER A 147 -14.71 -5.59 28.30
N ALA A 148 -14.04 -6.73 28.09
CA ALA A 148 -14.48 -8.06 28.53
C ALA A 148 -13.88 -8.45 29.88
#